data_AF-A0AAW0IRS0-F1
#
_entry.id   AF-A0AAW0IRS0-F1
#
_cell.length_a   1.000
_cell.length_b   1.000
_cell.length_c   1.000
_cell.angle_alpha   90.00
_cell.angle_beta   90.00
_cell.angle_gamma   90.00
#
_symmetry.space_group_name_H-M   'P 1'
#
loop_
_entity.id
_entity.type
_entity.pdbx_description
1 polymer ?
#
loop_
_entity_poly.entity_id
_entity_poly.type
_entity_poly.pdbx_seq_one_letter_code
_entity_poly.pdbx_strand_id
1 'polypeptide(L)'
;MKTCSQPLHEDTFGGHLKVGLAQIAAMEISRGNHRDNKAVVRYLPWLYHPPSAMQQGPKEFIECVSHIRLLSWLLLGSLTHNAVCPNASSPCLPIPLDAGSHIADHLIVILIGFPEQSKTCVLHMCSLFHAFIFAQLWTVYCEQSAVATNVQNQNEFSFTAILTALEFWSRVTPSILQLMAHNKVMVEMVCLHVISLMEALQECNSTIFVKV
;
A
#
# COMPACT_ATOMS: atom_id res chain seq x y z
N MET A 1 -11.17 -15.91 -32.99
CA MET A 1 -10.66 -14.92 -32.01
C MET A 1 -9.17 -14.75 -32.25
N LYS A 2 -8.73 -13.61 -32.79
CA LYS A 2 -7.30 -13.28 -32.88
C LYS A 2 -6.87 -12.82 -31.49
N THR A 3 -6.04 -13.60 -30.82
CA THR A 3 -5.28 -13.13 -29.65
C THR A 3 -4.40 -11.99 -30.12
N CYS A 4 -4.75 -10.77 -29.74
CA CYS A 4 -3.91 -9.60 -29.99
C CYS A 4 -2.73 -9.66 -29.01
N SER A 5 -1.74 -10.50 -29.30
CA SER A 5 -0.46 -10.48 -28.59
C SER A 5 0.34 -9.31 -29.14
N GLN A 6 0.20 -8.13 -28.49
CA GLN A 6 1.15 -7.04 -28.70
C GLN A 6 2.55 -7.54 -28.33
N PRO A 7 3.57 -7.27 -29.15
CA PRO A 7 4.94 -7.68 -28.84
C PRO A 7 5.39 -7.01 -27.53
N LEU A 8 5.96 -7.79 -26.62
CA LEU A 8 6.60 -7.29 -25.40
C LEU A 8 7.77 -6.39 -25.81
N HIS A 9 7.72 -5.12 -25.44
CA HIS A 9 8.82 -4.20 -25.65
C HIS A 9 9.94 -4.49 -24.64
N GLU A 10 11.20 -4.50 -25.08
CA GLU A 10 12.34 -4.82 -24.20
C GLU A 10 12.38 -3.89 -22.96
N ASP A 11 12.05 -2.60 -23.14
CA ASP A 11 12.03 -1.63 -22.03
C ASP A 11 10.90 -1.87 -21.01
N THR A 12 9.82 -2.58 -21.39
CA THR A 12 8.68 -2.82 -20.49
C THR A 12 8.64 -4.24 -19.95
N PHE A 13 9.41 -5.17 -20.52
CA PHE A 13 9.46 -6.57 -20.11
C PHE A 13 9.71 -6.75 -18.62
N GLY A 14 10.71 -6.04 -18.07
CA GLY A 14 11.01 -6.09 -16.64
C GLY A 14 9.86 -5.62 -15.76
N GLY A 15 9.09 -4.64 -16.21
CA GLY A 15 7.88 -4.17 -15.53
C GLY A 15 6.77 -5.21 -15.55
N HIS A 16 6.47 -5.76 -16.73
CA HIS A 16 5.44 -6.79 -16.89
C HIS A 16 5.75 -8.06 -16.07
N LEU A 17 7.02 -8.49 -16.04
CA LEU A 17 7.44 -9.64 -15.24
C LEU A 17 7.20 -9.41 -13.75
N LYS A 18 7.60 -8.23 -13.23
CA LYS A 18 7.39 -7.87 -11.82
C LYS A 18 5.91 -7.87 -11.44
N VAL A 19 5.07 -7.27 -12.29
CA VAL A 19 3.61 -7.24 -12.08
C VAL A 19 3.02 -8.65 -12.13
N GLY A 20 3.41 -9.48 -13.10
CA GLY A 20 2.93 -10.86 -13.20
C GLY A 20 3.29 -11.72 -11.97
N LEU A 21 4.53 -11.59 -11.46
CA LEU A 21 4.93 -12.27 -10.22
C LEU A 21 4.16 -11.76 -9.01
N ALA A 22 3.92 -10.44 -8.93
CA ALA A 22 3.14 -9.84 -7.86
C ALA A 22 1.68 -10.33 -7.87
N GLN A 23 1.06 -10.47 -9.05
CA GLN A 23 -0.29 -11.04 -9.18
C GLN A 23 -0.34 -12.47 -8.64
N ILE A 24 0.62 -13.32 -9.03
CA ILE A 24 0.68 -14.72 -8.56
C ILE A 24 0.82 -14.78 -7.04
N ALA A 25 1.72 -13.98 -6.47
CA ALA A 25 1.92 -13.94 -5.03
C ALA A 25 0.66 -13.45 -4.28
N ALA A 26 0.01 -12.40 -4.78
CA ALA A 26 -1.22 -11.87 -4.21
C ALA A 26 -2.36 -12.90 -4.26
N MET A 27 -2.52 -13.60 -5.37
CA MET A 27 -3.53 -14.66 -5.50
C MET A 27 -3.28 -15.83 -4.55
N GLU A 28 -2.03 -16.27 -4.42
CA GLU A 28 -1.68 -17.40 -3.54
C GLU A 28 -1.97 -17.07 -2.06
N ILE A 29 -1.60 -15.86 -1.62
CA ILE A 29 -1.92 -15.40 -0.26
C ILE A 29 -3.43 -15.28 -0.07
N SER A 30 -4.14 -14.71 -1.05
CA SER A 30 -5.60 -14.55 -1.01
C SER A 30 -6.32 -15.90 -0.89
N ARG A 31 -5.87 -16.93 -1.64
CA ARG A 31 -6.42 -18.30 -1.57
C ARG A 31 -6.19 -18.96 -0.22
N GLY A 32 -5.06 -18.68 0.42
CA GLY A 32 -4.75 -19.20 1.75
C GLY A 32 -5.38 -18.41 2.90
N ASN A 33 -5.90 -17.20 2.64
CA ASN A 33 -6.70 -16.41 3.57
C ASN A 33 -8.17 -16.87 3.49
N HIS A 34 -8.49 -17.99 4.14
CA HIS A 34 -9.89 -18.36 4.37
C HIS A 34 -10.48 -17.54 5.55
N ARG A 35 -10.77 -18.13 6.71
CA ARG A 35 -11.36 -17.37 7.85
C ARG A 35 -10.33 -16.75 8.79
N ASP A 36 -9.14 -17.36 8.92
CA ASP A 36 -8.17 -17.00 9.97
C ASP A 36 -6.89 -16.34 9.43
N ASN A 37 -6.89 -15.84 8.18
CA ASN A 37 -5.72 -15.18 7.55
C ASN A 37 -4.40 -15.99 7.66
N LYS A 38 -4.50 -17.33 7.60
CA LYS A 38 -3.37 -18.25 7.86
C LYS A 38 -2.16 -18.00 6.96
N ALA A 39 -2.41 -17.67 5.69
CA ALA A 39 -1.32 -17.38 4.76
C ALA A 39 -0.59 -16.09 5.14
N VAL A 40 -1.32 -15.03 5.48
CA VAL A 40 -0.74 -13.76 5.96
C VAL A 40 0.07 -13.98 7.22
N VAL A 41 -0.47 -14.68 8.21
CA VAL A 41 0.26 -14.97 9.46
C VAL A 41 1.54 -15.77 9.19
N ARG A 42 1.52 -16.69 8.22
CA ARG A 42 2.67 -17.50 7.85
C ARG A 42 3.75 -16.72 7.09
N TYR A 43 3.35 -15.94 6.08
CA TYR A 43 4.28 -15.29 5.15
C TYR A 43 4.65 -13.86 5.56
N LEU A 44 3.79 -13.20 6.34
CA LEU A 44 3.94 -11.83 6.83
C LEU A 44 3.75 -11.78 8.36
N PRO A 45 4.51 -12.56 9.16
CA PRO A 45 4.33 -12.60 10.61
C PRO A 45 4.58 -11.25 11.30
N TRP A 46 5.35 -10.38 10.67
CA TRP A 46 5.65 -9.02 11.13
C TRP A 46 4.49 -8.03 10.94
N LEU A 47 3.49 -8.37 10.10
CA LEU A 47 2.42 -7.44 9.73
C LEU A 47 1.64 -6.94 10.94
N TYR A 48 1.31 -7.85 11.86
CA TYR A 48 0.56 -7.56 13.09
C TYR A 48 1.45 -7.16 14.28
N HIS A 49 2.76 -7.00 14.06
CA HIS A 49 3.75 -6.68 15.11
C HIS A 49 4.63 -5.50 14.69
N PRO A 50 4.07 -4.28 14.51
CA PRO A 50 4.85 -3.12 14.14
C PRO A 50 5.86 -2.74 15.26
N PRO A 51 7.02 -2.14 14.91
CA PRO A 51 7.98 -1.68 15.90
C PRO A 51 7.37 -0.65 16.86
N SER A 52 7.67 -0.77 18.15
CA SER A 52 7.20 0.21 19.14
C SER A 52 7.89 1.57 18.99
N ALA A 53 7.18 2.65 19.29
CA ALA A 53 7.72 4.01 19.23
C ALA A 53 8.96 4.22 20.14
N MET A 54 9.14 3.39 21.17
CA MET A 54 10.28 3.45 22.09
C MET A 54 11.54 2.77 21.55
N GLN A 55 11.44 2.00 20.45
CA GLN A 55 12.53 1.20 19.88
C GLN A 55 12.86 1.61 18.44
N GLN A 56 12.64 2.87 18.08
CA GLN A 56 12.90 3.36 16.72
C GLN A 56 14.40 3.62 16.51
N GLY A 57 15.05 2.79 15.71
CA GLY A 57 16.44 2.95 15.27
C GLY A 57 16.64 2.70 13.77
N PRO A 58 17.89 2.79 13.27
CA PRO A 58 18.19 2.57 11.85
C PRO A 58 17.74 1.19 11.33
N LYS A 59 17.75 0.18 12.19
CA LYS A 59 17.33 -1.19 11.86
C LYS A 59 15.83 -1.27 11.64
N GLU A 60 15.04 -0.76 12.58
CA GLU A 60 13.58 -0.79 12.52
C GLU A 60 13.09 0.07 11.35
N PHE A 61 13.76 1.19 11.09
CA PHE A 61 13.51 2.02 9.91
C PHE A 61 13.64 1.22 8.60
N ILE A 62 14.77 0.53 8.39
CA ILE A 62 15.01 -0.18 7.13
C ILE A 62 14.16 -1.44 6.97
N GLU A 63 13.81 -2.09 8.09
CA GLU A 63 12.85 -3.19 8.12
C GLU A 63 11.45 -2.69 7.70
N CYS A 64 10.96 -1.58 8.27
CA CYS A 64 9.70 -0.97 7.85
C CYS A 64 9.71 -0.55 6.38
N VAL A 65 10.80 0.04 5.87
CA VAL A 65 10.92 0.34 4.42
C VAL A 65 10.79 -0.94 3.58
N SER A 66 11.40 -2.04 4.02
CA SER A 66 11.32 -3.33 3.31
C SER A 66 9.92 -3.93 3.36
N HIS A 67 9.26 -3.85 4.51
CA HIS A 67 7.86 -4.27 4.71
C HIS A 67 6.91 -3.49 3.79
N ILE A 68 7.00 -2.15 3.79
CA ILE A 68 6.17 -1.29 2.95
C ILE A 68 6.39 -1.57 1.46
N ARG A 69 7.64 -1.78 1.03
CA ARG A 69 7.93 -2.15 -0.37
C ARG A 69 7.31 -3.49 -0.76
N LEU A 70 7.37 -4.49 0.12
CA LEU A 70 6.76 -5.80 -0.10
C LEU A 70 5.23 -5.68 -0.17
N LEU A 71 4.61 -4.93 0.74
CA LEU A 71 3.17 -4.70 0.70
C LEU A 71 2.75 -3.96 -0.57
N SER A 72 3.48 -2.93 -1.00
CA SER A 72 3.21 -2.24 -2.26
C SER A 72 3.19 -3.20 -3.44
N TRP A 73 4.12 -4.16 -3.49
CA TRP A 73 4.11 -5.20 -4.52
C TRP A 73 2.86 -6.07 -4.44
N LEU A 74 2.49 -6.55 -3.25
CA LEU A 74 1.31 -7.39 -3.06
C LEU A 74 0.02 -6.65 -3.45
N LEU A 75 -0.13 -5.39 -3.03
CA LEU A 75 -1.29 -4.56 -3.37
C LEU A 75 -1.35 -4.27 -4.87
N LEU A 76 -0.23 -3.95 -5.51
CA LEU A 76 -0.18 -3.75 -6.95
C LEU A 76 -0.58 -5.01 -7.72
N GLY A 77 -0.08 -6.18 -7.30
CA GLY A 77 -0.48 -7.47 -7.85
C GLY A 77 -1.98 -7.73 -7.70
N SER A 78 -2.51 -7.49 -6.51
CA SER A 78 -3.94 -7.63 -6.19
C SER A 78 -4.82 -6.74 -7.05
N LEU A 79 -4.51 -5.44 -7.10
CA LEU A 79 -5.23 -4.43 -7.87
C LEU A 79 -5.19 -4.74 -9.37
N THR A 80 -4.02 -5.14 -9.89
CA THR A 80 -3.90 -5.49 -11.30
C THR A 80 -4.70 -6.74 -11.63
N HIS A 81 -4.68 -7.77 -10.78
CA HIS A 81 -5.48 -8.97 -10.98
C HIS A 81 -6.98 -8.64 -11.02
N ASN A 82 -7.46 -7.83 -10.06
CA ASN A 82 -8.87 -7.44 -10.01
C ASN A 82 -9.29 -6.59 -11.24
N ALA A 83 -8.39 -5.76 -11.77
CA ALA A 83 -8.64 -5.00 -13.00
C ALA A 83 -8.67 -5.87 -14.26
N VAL A 84 -7.79 -6.87 -14.36
CA VAL A 84 -7.71 -7.77 -15.53
C VAL A 84 -8.82 -8.84 -15.50
N CYS A 85 -9.21 -9.27 -14.31
CA CYS A 85 -10.21 -10.32 -14.08
C CYS A 85 -11.39 -9.82 -13.21
N PRO A 86 -12.17 -8.83 -13.67
CA PRO A 86 -13.23 -8.20 -12.84
C PRO A 86 -14.37 -9.17 -12.49
N ASN A 87 -14.53 -10.25 -13.26
CA ASN A 87 -15.56 -11.28 -13.04
C ASN A 87 -15.02 -12.53 -12.32
N ALA A 88 -13.85 -12.43 -11.68
CA ALA A 88 -13.31 -13.54 -10.89
C ALA A 88 -14.29 -13.93 -9.78
N SER A 89 -14.41 -15.25 -9.53
CA SER A 89 -15.34 -15.79 -8.52
C SER A 89 -15.10 -15.29 -7.08
N SER A 90 -13.89 -14.81 -6.79
CA SER A 90 -13.51 -14.27 -5.50
C SER A 90 -12.52 -13.10 -5.73
N PRO A 91 -12.66 -12.00 -4.99
CA PRO A 91 -11.72 -10.89 -5.09
C PRO A 91 -10.34 -11.31 -4.59
N CYS A 92 -9.28 -10.84 -5.26
CA CYS A 92 -7.93 -10.97 -4.73
C CYS A 92 -7.77 -9.94 -3.60
N LEU A 93 -7.62 -10.44 -2.37
CA LEU A 93 -7.46 -9.67 -1.13
C LEU A 93 -6.34 -10.28 -0.27
N PRO A 94 -5.06 -10.11 -0.65
CA PRO A 94 -3.94 -10.74 0.04
C PRO A 94 -3.70 -10.15 1.43
N ILE A 95 -4.06 -8.88 1.64
CA ILE A 95 -3.86 -8.17 2.90
C ILE A 95 -5.22 -7.92 3.55
N PRO A 96 -5.46 -8.44 4.76
CA PRO A 96 -6.71 -8.21 5.48
C PRO A 96 -6.89 -6.73 5.82
N LEU A 97 -8.14 -6.23 5.72
CA LEU A 97 -8.44 -4.83 6.05
C LEU A 97 -8.18 -4.52 7.54
N ASP A 98 -8.33 -5.51 8.42
CA ASP A 98 -8.03 -5.38 9.85
C ASP A 98 -6.55 -5.11 10.17
N ALA A 99 -5.65 -5.33 9.20
CA ALA A 99 -4.23 -5.02 9.34
C ALA A 99 -3.91 -3.53 9.14
N GLY A 100 -4.89 -2.70 8.73
CA GLY A 100 -4.66 -1.31 8.34
C GLY A 100 -4.02 -0.44 9.41
N SER A 101 -4.38 -0.64 10.68
CA SER A 101 -3.80 0.07 11.83
C SER A 101 -2.31 -0.25 12.00
N HIS A 102 -1.94 -1.53 11.92
CA HIS A 102 -0.55 -1.97 12.04
C HIS A 102 0.30 -1.50 10.86
N ILE A 103 -0.27 -1.53 9.65
CA ILE A 103 0.38 -0.99 8.44
C ILE A 103 0.68 0.50 8.61
N ALA A 104 -0.27 1.27 9.16
CA ALA A 104 -0.05 2.68 9.46
C ALA A 104 1.13 2.86 10.43
N ASP A 105 1.23 2.01 11.46
CA ASP A 105 2.34 2.07 12.43
C ASP A 105 3.70 1.80 11.76
N HIS A 106 3.80 0.82 10.83
CA HIS A 106 5.02 0.60 10.03
C HIS A 106 5.39 1.83 9.19
N LEU A 107 4.40 2.48 8.59
CA LEU A 107 4.62 3.67 7.76
C LEU A 107 5.01 4.89 8.60
N ILE A 108 4.45 5.04 9.79
CA ILE A 108 4.79 6.10 10.75
C ILE A 108 6.26 5.99 11.18
N VAL A 109 6.79 4.77 11.41
CA VAL A 109 8.21 4.57 11.71
C VAL A 109 9.10 5.14 10.60
N ILE A 110 8.72 4.95 9.33
CA ILE A 110 9.45 5.53 8.18
C ILE A 110 9.35 7.06 8.22
N LEU A 111 8.15 7.62 8.39
CA LEU A 111 7.96 9.06 8.37
C LEU A 111 8.72 9.76 9.50
N ILE A 112 8.67 9.23 10.73
CA ILE A 112 9.36 9.81 11.88
C ILE A 112 10.89 9.64 11.73
N GLY A 113 11.36 8.49 11.27
CA GLY A 113 12.81 8.24 11.12
C GLY A 113 13.46 8.94 9.93
N PHE A 114 12.68 9.37 8.94
CA PHE A 114 13.21 9.91 7.68
C PHE A 114 14.20 11.07 7.82
N PRO A 115 13.97 12.11 8.66
CA PRO A 115 14.89 13.24 8.78
C PRO A 115 16.30 12.83 9.20
N GLU A 116 16.41 11.80 10.03
CA GLU A 116 17.67 11.28 10.53
C GLU A 116 18.30 10.25 9.57
N GLN A 117 17.49 9.34 9.03
CA GLN A 117 17.98 8.17 8.32
C GLN A 117 18.26 8.40 6.82
N SER A 118 17.60 9.38 6.20
CA SER A 118 17.59 9.62 4.74
C SER A 118 18.98 9.83 4.10
N LYS A 119 19.97 10.27 4.86
CA LYS A 119 21.32 10.59 4.37
C LYS A 119 22.26 9.37 4.31
N THR A 120 21.81 8.21 4.78
CA THR A 120 22.67 7.03 4.95
C THR A 120 22.95 6.30 3.64
N CYS A 121 21.93 6.11 2.81
CA CYS A 121 22.08 5.48 1.49
C CYS A 121 20.88 5.81 0.58
N VAL A 122 20.99 5.47 -0.71
CA VAL A 122 19.92 5.71 -1.70
C VAL A 122 18.60 5.05 -1.28
N LEU A 123 18.65 3.84 -0.70
CA LEU A 123 17.43 3.17 -0.23
C LEU A 123 16.74 3.96 0.89
N HIS A 124 17.49 4.58 1.80
CA HIS A 124 16.93 5.43 2.84
C HIS A 124 16.40 6.74 2.26
N MET A 125 17.11 7.33 1.29
CA MET A 125 16.66 8.54 0.58
C MET A 125 15.33 8.30 -0.14
N CYS A 126 15.13 7.13 -0.75
CA CYS A 126 13.90 6.77 -1.47
C CYS A 126 12.76 6.29 -0.56
N SER A 127 12.93 6.29 0.77
CA SER A 127 11.92 5.74 1.68
C SER A 127 10.60 6.53 1.68
N LEU A 128 10.63 7.87 1.58
CA LEU A 128 9.41 8.66 1.41
C LEU A 128 8.67 8.28 0.13
N PHE A 129 9.39 8.13 -0.99
CA PHE A 129 8.79 7.66 -2.23
C PHE A 129 8.03 6.35 -2.03
N HIS A 130 8.63 5.36 -1.34
CA HIS A 130 7.97 4.10 -1.05
C HIS A 130 6.76 4.24 -0.11
N ALA A 131 6.85 5.09 0.93
CA ALA A 131 5.74 5.37 1.84
C ALA A 131 4.54 6.00 1.12
N PHE A 132 4.77 7.01 0.26
CA PHE A 132 3.71 7.68 -0.47
C PHE A 132 3.09 6.81 -1.57
N ILE A 133 3.88 6.04 -2.32
CA ILE A 133 3.35 5.05 -3.27
C ILE A 133 2.50 4.01 -2.55
N PHE A 134 2.95 3.54 -1.38
CA PHE A 134 2.15 2.61 -0.58
C PHE A 134 0.82 3.23 -0.14
N ALA A 135 0.84 4.47 0.36
CA ALA A 135 -0.38 5.16 0.79
C ALA A 135 -1.39 5.32 -0.36
N GLN A 136 -0.93 5.57 -1.60
CA GLN A 136 -1.76 5.55 -2.80
C GLN A 136 -2.38 4.15 -3.02
N LEU A 137 -1.54 3.12 -3.06
CA LEU A 137 -1.98 1.74 -3.31
C LEU A 137 -2.94 1.24 -2.24
N TRP A 138 -2.70 1.53 -0.96
CA TRP A 138 -3.57 1.16 0.15
C TRP A 138 -4.95 1.82 0.03
N THR A 139 -4.98 3.11 -0.31
CA THR A 139 -6.23 3.84 -0.52
C THR A 139 -7.07 3.19 -1.61
N VAL A 140 -6.48 2.97 -2.80
CA VAL A 140 -7.18 2.32 -3.92
C VAL A 140 -7.54 0.87 -3.58
N TYR A 141 -6.69 0.13 -2.87
CA TYR A 141 -6.97 -1.23 -2.44
C TYR A 141 -8.21 -1.33 -1.54
N CYS A 142 -8.34 -0.44 -0.55
CA CYS A 142 -9.52 -0.38 0.31
C CYS A 142 -10.78 -0.02 -0.48
N GLU A 143 -10.71 0.97 -1.37
CA GLU A 143 -11.84 1.38 -2.21
C GLU A 143 -12.29 0.25 -3.15
N GLN A 144 -11.35 -0.44 -3.81
CA GLN A 144 -11.65 -1.58 -4.66
C GLN A 144 -12.21 -2.76 -3.87
N SER A 145 -11.71 -2.98 -2.64
CA SER A 145 -12.28 -3.98 -1.73
C SER A 145 -13.74 -3.68 -1.42
N ALA A 146 -14.10 -2.40 -1.24
CA ALA A 146 -15.47 -1.98 -0.97
C ALA A 146 -16.45 -2.30 -2.12
N VAL A 147 -15.96 -2.39 -3.37
CA VAL A 147 -16.78 -2.63 -4.57
C VAL A 147 -16.77 -4.10 -5.00
N ALA A 148 -15.68 -4.83 -4.75
CA ALA A 148 -15.45 -6.15 -5.34
C ALA A 148 -16.23 -7.31 -4.69
N THR A 149 -16.86 -7.11 -3.53
CA THR A 149 -17.49 -8.20 -2.76
C THR A 149 -18.98 -8.36 -3.04
N ASN A 150 -19.35 -9.45 -3.72
CA ASN A 150 -20.73 -9.94 -3.83
C ASN A 150 -21.21 -10.69 -2.56
N VAL A 151 -20.94 -10.14 -1.38
CA VAL A 151 -21.13 -10.83 -0.09
C VAL A 151 -22.50 -10.51 0.51
N GLN A 152 -23.13 -11.45 1.24
CA GLN A 152 -24.28 -11.14 2.10
C GLN A 152 -23.83 -10.08 3.13
N ASN A 153 -24.48 -8.91 3.17
CA ASN A 153 -24.03 -7.69 3.88
C ASN A 153 -22.97 -6.84 3.16
N GLN A 154 -23.04 -6.71 1.82
CA GLN A 154 -22.16 -5.82 1.05
C GLN A 154 -21.99 -4.44 1.70
N ASN A 155 -23.09 -3.80 2.13
CA ASN A 155 -23.04 -2.45 2.70
C ASN A 155 -22.15 -2.36 3.97
N GLU A 156 -22.15 -3.38 4.84
CA GLU A 156 -21.32 -3.39 6.05
C GLU A 156 -19.84 -3.57 5.71
N PHE A 157 -19.52 -4.45 4.76
CA PHE A 157 -18.16 -4.67 4.31
C PHE A 157 -17.60 -3.45 3.57
N SER A 158 -18.38 -2.87 2.65
CA SER A 158 -18.01 -1.65 1.93
C SER A 158 -17.74 -0.49 2.90
N PHE A 159 -18.60 -0.32 3.90
CA PHE A 159 -18.40 0.70 4.93
C PHE A 159 -17.14 0.45 5.75
N THR A 160 -16.88 -0.80 6.13
CA THR A 160 -15.67 -1.19 6.85
C THR A 160 -14.41 -0.86 6.06
N ALA A 161 -14.37 -1.19 4.76
CA ALA A 161 -13.21 -0.92 3.91
C ALA A 161 -12.92 0.59 3.77
N ILE A 162 -13.96 1.42 3.62
CA ILE A 162 -13.80 2.88 3.58
C ILE A 162 -13.32 3.41 4.94
N LEU A 163 -13.91 2.95 6.04
CA LEU A 163 -13.48 3.33 7.39
C LEU A 163 -12.02 2.94 7.66
N THR A 164 -11.58 1.76 7.23
CA THR A 164 -10.19 1.32 7.35
C THR A 164 -9.23 2.28 6.63
N ALA A 165 -9.60 2.74 5.44
CA ALA A 165 -8.78 3.71 4.71
C ALA A 165 -8.75 5.07 5.42
N LEU A 166 -9.88 5.54 5.95
CA LEU A 166 -9.94 6.79 6.73
C LEU A 166 -9.15 6.68 8.04
N GLU A 167 -9.21 5.55 8.74
CA GLU A 167 -8.42 5.30 9.95
C GLU A 167 -6.92 5.31 9.64
N PHE A 168 -6.50 4.67 8.54
CA PHE A 168 -5.12 4.74 8.10
C PHE A 168 -4.65 6.19 7.91
N TRP A 169 -5.45 7.01 7.22
CA TRP A 169 -5.12 8.41 6.98
C TRP A 169 -5.13 9.25 8.26
N SER A 170 -6.06 9.01 9.19
CA SER A 170 -6.10 9.73 10.46
C SER A 170 -4.85 9.50 11.32
N ARG A 171 -4.25 8.31 11.22
CA ARG A 171 -2.99 7.95 11.89
C ARG A 171 -1.75 8.51 11.19
N VAL A 172 -1.70 8.45 9.85
CA VAL A 172 -0.51 8.81 9.06
C VAL A 172 -0.35 10.32 8.89
N THR A 173 -1.47 11.04 8.73
CA THR A 173 -1.47 12.49 8.46
C THR A 173 -0.67 13.32 9.48
N PRO A 174 -0.79 13.10 10.81
CA PRO A 174 0.03 13.80 11.79
C PRO A 174 1.53 13.69 11.54
N SER A 175 2.05 12.52 11.18
CA SER A 175 3.48 12.32 10.90
C SER A 175 3.93 13.01 9.61
N ILE A 176 3.06 13.08 8.59
CA ILE A 176 3.32 13.88 7.37
C ILE A 176 3.43 15.36 7.75
N LEU A 177 2.48 15.89 8.53
CA LEU A 177 2.49 17.29 8.96
C LEU A 177 3.71 17.62 9.83
N GLN A 178 4.14 16.70 10.69
CA GLN A 178 5.36 16.84 11.48
C GLN A 178 6.61 16.92 10.60
N LEU A 179 6.70 16.11 9.53
CA LEU A 179 7.80 16.22 8.55
C LEU A 179 7.82 17.59 7.87
N MET A 180 6.64 18.10 7.49
CA MET A 180 6.51 19.44 6.91
C MET A 180 6.90 20.55 7.90
N ALA A 181 6.81 20.31 9.21
CA ALA A 181 7.25 21.27 10.22
C ALA A 181 8.77 21.25 10.47
N HIS A 182 9.53 20.31 9.87
CA HIS A 182 10.92 20.07 10.24
C HIS A 182 11.90 21.14 9.71
N ASN A 183 11.95 21.35 8.39
CA ASN A 183 12.72 22.43 7.75
C ASN A 183 12.24 22.67 6.31
N LYS A 184 12.68 23.77 5.68
CA LYS A 184 12.24 24.17 4.34
C LYS A 184 12.48 23.09 3.26
N VAL A 185 13.61 22.39 3.31
CA VAL A 185 13.93 21.33 2.33
C VAL A 185 12.97 20.14 2.49
N MET A 186 12.65 19.79 3.74
CA MET A 186 11.68 18.73 4.05
C MET A 186 10.27 19.10 3.58
N VAL A 187 9.85 20.36 3.77
CA VAL A 187 8.57 20.88 3.25
C VAL A 187 8.49 20.65 1.75
N GLU A 188 9.48 21.11 0.99
CA GLU A 188 9.48 21.01 -0.47
C GLU A 188 9.42 19.55 -0.93
N MET A 189 10.22 18.67 -0.31
CA MET A 189 10.24 17.25 -0.63
C MET A 189 8.91 16.55 -0.33
N VAL A 190 8.34 16.78 0.85
CA VAL A 190 7.06 16.17 1.26
C VAL A 190 5.92 16.71 0.41
N CYS A 191 5.90 18.01 0.10
CA CYS A 191 4.89 18.61 -0.78
C CYS A 191 4.89 17.95 -2.17
N LEU A 192 6.05 17.69 -2.77
CA LEU A 192 6.12 17.00 -4.06
C LEU A 192 5.50 15.60 -4.00
N HIS A 193 5.78 14.84 -2.93
CA HIS A 193 5.17 13.53 -2.74
C HIS A 193 3.66 13.58 -2.47
N VAL A 194 3.19 14.56 -1.70
CA VAL A 194 1.76 14.77 -1.44
C VAL A 194 1.01 15.14 -2.72
N ILE A 195 1.55 16.07 -3.53
CA ILE A 195 0.95 16.46 -4.81
C ILE A 195 0.85 15.25 -5.74
N SER A 196 1.96 14.52 -5.93
CA SER A 196 1.97 13.31 -6.76
C SER A 196 0.98 12.25 -6.26
N LEU A 197 0.80 12.13 -4.94
CA LEU A 197 -0.21 11.26 -4.35
C LEU A 197 -1.63 11.71 -4.68
N MET A 198 -1.93 13.00 -4.53
CA MET A 198 -3.25 13.54 -4.83
C MET A 198 -3.60 13.40 -6.31
N GLU A 199 -2.65 13.69 -7.20
CA GLU A 199 -2.81 13.51 -8.65
C GLU A 199 -3.10 12.05 -9.01
N ALA A 200 -2.30 11.10 -8.50
CA ALA A 200 -2.52 9.68 -8.75
C ALA A 200 -3.87 9.17 -8.23
N LEU A 201 -4.29 9.62 -7.04
CA LEU A 201 -5.60 9.26 -6.49
C LEU A 201 -6.76 9.88 -7.28
N GLN A 202 -6.59 11.10 -7.77
CA GLN A 202 -7.55 11.75 -8.63
C GLN A 202 -7.68 11.02 -9.98
N GLU A 203 -6.58 10.60 -10.59
CA GLU A 203 -6.58 9.77 -11.81
C GLU A 203 -7.29 8.43 -11.61
N CYS A 204 -7.22 7.88 -10.40
CA CYS A 204 -7.92 6.65 -10.02
C CYS A 204 -9.40 6.86 -9.63
N ASN A 205 -9.92 8.10 -9.65
CA ASN A 205 -11.24 8.47 -9.15
C ASN A 205 -11.48 8.09 -7.67
N SER A 206 -10.43 8.15 -6.84
CA SER A 206 -10.54 7.88 -5.39
C SER A 206 -11.54 8.84 -4.73
N THR A 207 -12.34 8.36 -3.79
CA THR A 207 -13.36 9.18 -3.11
C THR A 207 -12.86 9.80 -1.82
N ILE A 208 -11.74 9.31 -1.28
CA ILE A 208 -11.21 9.74 0.02
C ILE A 208 -10.60 11.15 -0.03
N PHE A 209 -10.14 11.60 -1.20
CA PHE A 209 -9.57 12.95 -1.40
C PHE A 209 -10.24 13.77 -2.49
N VAL A 210 -11.33 13.29 -3.10
CA VAL A 210 -12.06 14.04 -4.13
C VAL A 210 -13.12 14.95 -3.48
N LYS A 211 -12.92 16.25 -3.68
CA LYS A 211 -13.80 17.40 -3.36
C LYS A 211 -14.06 17.68 -1.87
N VAL A 212 -13.30 18.64 -1.34
CA VAL A 212 -13.89 19.77 -0.59
C VAL A 212 -14.14 20.90 -1.58
#